data_AF-A0A970UZM1-F1
#
_entry.id   AF-A0A970UZM1-F1
#
_cell.length_a   1.000
_cell.length_b   1.000
_cell.length_c   1.000
_cell.angle_alpha   90.00
_cell.angle_beta   90.00
_cell.angle_gamma   90.00
#
_symmetry.space_group_name_H-M   'P 1'
#
loop_
_entity.id
_entity.type
_entity.pdbx_description
1 polymer ?
#
loop_
_entity_poly.entity_id
_entity_poly.type
_entity_poly.pdbx_seq_one_letter_code
_entity_poly.pdbx_strand_id
1 'polypeptide(L)'
;MRHILSLSLGSSSRDKIATATVLGEEFQLERRGTDGDLGLFGRLMRENDGRVDALTVGGTNLGLHWNHRFYPFYDVMRQVAAVRHTPVVDGSGLKNTLEREAVQLLQEQGTIDFETAKVFLVCATDRFGMAEALAQVCPQLVFGDLMFNVGLPIPLRTLRSINLLAPLALPLLGRLPFKWIYPTGKKQEKTVPKWGKYYQWADLIAGDALLVVRHMPKSLEGKTILTNTTTEADVEHLRGRGVRRLITTTPVVAGRSFGTNVLQGIFVTLLGRRPEDIGPEDYLELAHRMGWQPTLRDLQSRKSEALN
;
A
#
# COMPACT_ATOMS: atom_id res chain seq x y z
N MET A 1 21.59 -0.21 -17.21
CA MET A 1 20.76 -0.80 -16.15
C MET A 1 20.38 0.30 -15.18
N ARG A 2 19.08 0.53 -14.96
CA ARG A 2 18.54 1.53 -14.03
C ARG A 2 18.55 0.96 -12.60
N HIS A 3 18.76 1.79 -11.58
CA HIS A 3 18.82 1.35 -10.19
C HIS A 3 17.78 2.07 -9.33
N ILE A 4 16.88 1.28 -8.74
CA ILE A 4 15.89 1.74 -7.76
C ILE A 4 16.31 1.24 -6.37
N LEU A 5 16.58 2.17 -5.45
CA LEU A 5 16.98 1.85 -4.08
C LEU A 5 15.85 2.19 -3.10
N SER A 6 15.22 1.15 -2.54
CA SER A 6 14.24 1.24 -1.47
C SER A 6 14.92 1.20 -0.10
N LEU A 7 15.06 2.36 0.52
CA LEU A 7 15.46 2.47 1.91
C LEU A 7 14.22 2.36 2.80
N SER A 8 14.25 1.46 3.79
CA SER A 8 13.08 1.09 4.56
C SER A 8 13.32 1.20 6.06
N LEU A 9 12.42 1.86 6.79
CA LEU A 9 12.43 1.85 8.28
C LEU A 9 11.96 0.50 8.87
N GLY A 10 11.48 -0.43 8.05
CA GLY A 10 11.23 -1.82 8.42
C GLY A 10 12.52 -2.65 8.57
N SER A 11 12.36 -3.94 8.90
CA SER A 11 13.52 -4.79 9.21
C SER A 11 14.48 -5.03 8.03
N SER A 12 15.77 -5.14 8.35
CA SER A 12 16.85 -5.55 7.43
C SER A 12 16.80 -7.04 7.04
N SER A 13 16.06 -7.88 7.78
CA SER A 13 15.86 -9.30 7.43
C SER A 13 15.19 -9.54 6.08
N ARG A 14 14.56 -8.50 5.51
CA ARG A 14 13.88 -8.53 4.19
C ARG A 14 14.72 -7.87 3.10
N ASP A 15 16.00 -7.64 3.35
CA ASP A 15 16.89 -7.01 2.40
C ASP A 15 17.13 -7.94 1.22
N LYS A 16 17.06 -7.37 0.03
CA LYS A 16 17.10 -8.13 -1.20
C LYS A 16 17.51 -7.26 -2.38
N ILE A 17 18.16 -7.90 -3.33
CA ILE A 17 18.41 -7.35 -4.66
C ILE A 17 17.71 -8.26 -5.66
N ALA A 18 17.02 -7.66 -6.62
CA ALA A 18 16.37 -8.34 -7.72
C ALA A 18 16.63 -7.58 -9.01
N THR A 19 16.67 -8.27 -10.13
CA THR A 19 16.59 -7.67 -11.45
C THR A 19 15.20 -7.86 -12.03
N ALA A 20 14.75 -6.89 -12.82
CA ALA A 20 13.48 -6.96 -13.54
C ALA A 20 13.58 -6.19 -14.86
N THR A 21 12.93 -6.71 -15.90
CA THR A 21 12.78 -6.01 -17.18
C THR A 21 11.39 -5.40 -17.24
N VAL A 22 11.31 -4.08 -17.44
CA VAL A 22 10.05 -3.33 -17.49
C VAL A 22 10.04 -2.47 -18.74
N LEU A 23 9.05 -2.69 -19.61
CA LEU A 23 8.90 -1.95 -20.89
C LEU A 23 10.19 -1.92 -21.73
N GLY A 24 10.99 -3.00 -21.69
CA GLY A 24 12.25 -3.12 -22.45
C GLY A 24 13.48 -2.57 -21.73
N GLU A 25 13.35 -1.96 -20.54
CA GLU A 25 14.47 -1.49 -19.74
C GLU A 25 14.79 -2.43 -18.58
N GLU A 26 16.08 -2.67 -18.32
CA GLU A 26 16.55 -3.47 -17.19
C GLU A 26 16.72 -2.62 -15.92
N PHE A 27 16.09 -3.07 -14.83
CA PHE A 27 16.14 -2.46 -13.51
C PHE A 27 16.82 -3.38 -12.51
N GLN A 28 17.74 -2.83 -11.72
CA GLN A 28 18.15 -3.35 -10.42
C GLN A 28 17.25 -2.75 -9.34
N LEU A 29 16.54 -3.62 -8.62
CA LEU A 29 15.63 -3.27 -7.55
C LEU A 29 16.24 -3.75 -6.24
N GLU A 30 16.64 -2.79 -5.41
CA GLU A 30 17.30 -3.07 -4.15
C GLU A 30 16.46 -2.57 -2.98
N ARG A 31 16.35 -3.38 -1.93
CA ARG A 31 15.75 -2.98 -0.66
C ARG A 31 16.76 -3.12 0.46
N ARG A 32 16.95 -2.04 1.24
CA ARG A 32 17.74 -2.03 2.47
C ARG A 32 16.92 -1.54 3.66
N GLY A 33 16.89 -2.32 4.72
CA GLY A 33 16.20 -2.01 5.97
C GLY A 33 17.13 -1.30 6.95
N THR A 34 16.58 -0.42 7.77
CA THR A 34 17.33 0.26 8.84
C THR A 34 16.84 -0.08 10.24
N ASP A 35 15.95 -1.06 10.36
CA ASP A 35 15.41 -1.56 11.64
C ASP A 35 14.80 -0.44 12.54
N GLY A 36 14.30 0.62 11.91
CA GLY A 36 13.70 1.78 12.58
C GLY A 36 14.71 2.84 13.04
N ASP A 37 15.98 2.74 12.66
CA ASP A 37 16.98 3.78 12.81
C ASP A 37 16.79 4.86 11.74
N LEU A 38 16.22 5.99 12.16
CA LEU A 38 16.02 7.19 11.31
C LEU A 38 17.34 7.86 10.93
N GLY A 39 18.37 7.80 11.79
CA GLY A 39 19.67 8.41 11.52
C GLY A 39 20.43 7.64 10.45
N LEU A 40 20.44 6.30 10.53
CA LEU A 40 20.96 5.45 9.46
C LEU A 40 20.19 5.64 8.16
N PHE A 41 18.86 5.69 8.22
CA PHE A 41 18.01 5.96 7.07
C PHE A 41 18.38 7.27 6.35
N GLY A 42 18.50 8.37 7.11
CA GLY A 42 18.89 9.66 6.55
C GLY A 42 20.31 9.68 6.00
N ARG A 43 21.27 8.97 6.61
CA ARG A 43 22.63 8.82 6.07
C ARG A 43 22.61 8.10 4.72
N LEU A 44 21.97 6.94 4.66
CA LEU A 44 21.87 6.16 3.42
C LEU A 44 21.17 6.93 2.30
N MET A 45 20.12 7.70 2.62
CA MET A 45 19.47 8.58 1.65
C MET A 45 20.45 9.57 1.03
N ARG A 46 21.24 10.28 1.85
CA ARG A 46 22.24 11.25 1.37
C ARG A 46 23.39 10.60 0.60
N GLU A 47 23.88 9.46 1.08
CA GLU A 47 25.00 8.74 0.46
C GLU A 47 24.68 8.21 -0.94
N ASN A 48 23.39 8.02 -1.25
CA ASN A 48 22.93 7.51 -2.54
C ASN A 48 22.26 8.59 -3.41
N ASP A 49 22.18 9.84 -2.94
CA ASP A 49 21.73 10.97 -3.75
C ASP A 49 22.68 11.19 -4.92
N GLY A 50 22.13 11.24 -6.14
CA GLY A 50 22.88 11.33 -7.40
C GLY A 50 23.58 10.03 -7.84
N ARG A 51 23.40 8.91 -7.12
CA ARG A 51 24.05 7.62 -7.45
C ARG A 51 23.10 6.55 -7.97
N VAL A 52 21.80 6.74 -7.77
CA VAL A 52 20.73 5.82 -8.21
C VAL A 52 19.66 6.62 -8.94
N ASP A 53 18.90 5.95 -9.81
CA ASP A 53 17.87 6.61 -10.64
C ASP A 53 16.66 7.04 -9.79
N ALA A 54 16.30 6.27 -8.75
CA ALA A 54 15.28 6.69 -7.79
C ALA A 54 15.55 6.14 -6.37
N LEU A 55 15.28 6.97 -5.38
CA LEU A 55 15.23 6.59 -3.97
C LEU A 55 13.77 6.41 -3.57
N THR A 56 13.48 5.33 -2.83
CA THR A 56 12.12 5.07 -2.37
C THR A 56 12.07 4.85 -0.87
N VAL A 57 11.01 5.36 -0.26
CA VAL A 57 10.75 5.29 1.19
C VAL A 57 9.87 4.08 1.47
N GLY A 58 10.41 3.12 2.21
CA GLY A 58 9.72 1.90 2.62
C GLY A 58 9.45 1.83 4.13
N GLY A 59 8.44 1.07 4.52
CA GLY A 59 8.07 0.89 5.94
C GLY A 59 7.44 2.13 6.59
N THR A 60 7.29 3.21 5.83
CA THR A 60 6.59 4.46 6.15
C THR A 60 6.22 5.15 4.85
N ASN A 61 5.45 6.23 4.94
CA ASN A 61 5.28 7.20 3.86
C ASN A 61 6.10 8.48 4.16
N LEU A 62 6.26 9.36 3.17
CA LEU A 62 6.71 10.74 3.35
C LEU A 62 5.65 11.59 4.05
N GLY A 63 4.38 11.23 3.83
CA GLY A 63 3.21 11.82 4.44
C GLY A 63 1.94 11.12 3.99
N LEU A 64 0.80 11.69 4.32
CA LEU A 64 -0.51 11.21 3.87
C LEU A 64 -1.14 12.25 2.96
N HIS A 65 -1.81 11.78 1.91
CA HIS A 65 -2.63 12.62 1.05
C HIS A 65 -4.09 12.44 1.46
N TRP A 66 -4.77 13.56 1.70
CA TRP A 66 -6.20 13.56 1.97
C TRP A 66 -6.85 14.80 1.35
N ASN A 67 -7.90 14.61 0.55
CA ASN A 67 -8.65 15.69 -0.09
C ASN A 67 -7.73 16.72 -0.77
N HIS A 68 -6.86 16.24 -1.67
CA HIS A 68 -5.87 17.03 -2.41
C HIS A 68 -4.81 17.77 -1.58
N ARG A 69 -4.76 17.53 -0.26
CA ARG A 69 -3.75 18.11 0.63
C ARG A 69 -2.75 17.06 1.09
N PHE A 70 -1.48 17.44 1.07
CA PHE A 70 -0.39 16.64 1.63
C PHE A 70 -0.14 16.98 3.10
N TYR A 71 -0.04 15.95 3.94
CA TYR A 71 0.23 16.03 5.37
C TYR A 71 1.55 15.31 5.66
N PRO A 72 2.68 16.05 5.83
CA PRO A 72 3.99 15.45 5.97
C PRO A 72 4.17 14.72 7.31
N PHE A 73 4.92 13.62 7.28
CA PHE A 73 5.53 13.05 8.48
C PHE A 73 6.88 13.74 8.73
N TYR A 74 6.91 14.70 9.65
CA TYR A 74 8.05 15.60 9.82
C TYR A 74 9.35 14.89 10.21
N ASP A 75 9.29 13.76 10.91
CA ASP A 75 10.48 12.97 11.24
C ASP A 75 11.12 12.36 9.98
N VAL A 76 10.31 11.85 9.06
CA VAL A 76 10.77 11.24 7.80
C VAL A 76 11.22 12.32 6.82
N MET A 77 10.42 13.39 6.66
CA MET A 77 10.74 14.53 5.80
C MET A 77 12.09 15.15 6.16
N ARG A 78 12.42 15.27 7.46
CA ARG A 78 13.72 15.76 7.92
C ARG A 78 14.89 14.90 7.44
N GLN A 79 14.72 13.59 7.31
CA GLN A 79 15.78 12.69 6.85
C GLN A 79 16.04 12.79 5.35
N VAL A 80 14.99 13.06 4.55
CA VAL A 80 15.10 13.15 3.08
C VAL A 80 15.36 14.58 2.59
N ALA A 81 15.22 15.60 3.43
CA ALA A 81 15.37 17.01 3.04
C ALA A 81 16.74 17.38 2.42
N ALA A 82 17.76 16.57 2.68
CA ALA A 82 19.10 16.76 2.13
C ALA A 82 19.30 16.09 0.76
N VAL A 83 18.37 15.27 0.29
CA VAL A 83 18.40 14.66 -1.05
C VAL A 83 17.89 15.70 -2.06
N ARG A 84 18.70 16.00 -3.08
CA ARG A 84 18.43 17.08 -4.03
C ARG A 84 18.42 16.63 -5.48
N HIS A 85 19.18 15.59 -5.82
CA HIS A 85 19.40 15.17 -7.20
C HIS A 85 18.53 13.98 -7.60
N THR A 86 18.49 12.94 -6.77
CA THR A 86 17.73 11.74 -7.03
C THR A 86 16.27 11.93 -6.62
N PRO A 87 15.29 11.59 -7.48
CA PRO A 87 13.88 11.66 -7.12
C PRO A 87 13.56 10.70 -5.96
N VAL A 88 12.72 11.19 -5.02
CA VAL A 88 12.32 10.45 -3.81
C VAL A 88 10.82 10.20 -3.84
N VAL A 89 10.40 8.95 -3.68
CA VAL A 89 8.98 8.55 -3.67
C VAL A 89 8.65 7.53 -2.58
N ASP A 90 7.38 7.37 -2.24
CA ASP A 90 6.90 6.48 -1.16
C ASP A 90 5.73 5.57 -1.54
N GLY A 91 5.34 5.57 -2.82
CA GLY A 91 4.22 4.82 -3.36
C GLY A 91 2.89 5.58 -3.37
N SER A 92 2.81 6.78 -2.78
CA SER A 92 1.59 7.58 -2.70
C SER A 92 0.96 7.87 -4.06
N GLY A 93 1.77 8.07 -5.11
CA GLY A 93 1.27 8.27 -6.48
C GLY A 93 0.48 7.07 -7.00
N LEU A 94 0.95 5.85 -6.72
CA LEU A 94 0.25 4.63 -7.12
C LEU A 94 -0.94 4.29 -6.22
N LYS A 95 -0.84 4.58 -4.91
CA LYS A 95 -1.99 4.45 -3.98
C LYS A 95 -3.13 5.38 -4.38
N ASN A 96 -2.81 6.57 -4.89
CA ASN A 96 -3.79 7.48 -5.45
C ASN A 96 -4.40 6.91 -6.73
N THR A 97 -3.57 6.35 -7.61
CA THR A 97 -3.97 6.03 -8.99
C THR A 97 -4.55 4.63 -9.12
N LEU A 98 -3.72 3.60 -8.94
CA LEU A 98 -4.05 2.21 -9.27
C LEU A 98 -5.11 1.64 -8.34
N GLU A 99 -5.16 2.09 -7.08
CA GLU A 99 -6.19 1.60 -6.15
C GLU A 99 -7.56 2.20 -6.42
N ARG A 100 -7.61 3.46 -6.89
CA ARG A 100 -8.87 4.09 -7.33
C ARG A 100 -9.38 3.37 -8.57
N GLU A 101 -8.51 3.24 -9.56
CA GLU A 101 -8.82 2.57 -10.83
C GLU A 101 -9.22 1.10 -10.61
N ALA A 102 -8.54 0.38 -9.72
CA ALA A 102 -8.88 -1.00 -9.42
C ALA A 102 -10.32 -1.17 -8.92
N VAL A 103 -10.81 -0.27 -8.06
CA VAL A 103 -12.19 -0.33 -7.58
C VAL A 103 -13.17 -0.09 -8.73
N GLN A 104 -12.89 0.86 -9.60
CA GLN A 104 -13.72 1.17 -10.76
C GLN A 104 -13.78 -0.03 -11.73
N LEU A 105 -12.62 -0.58 -12.12
CA LEU A 105 -12.54 -1.75 -12.99
C LEU A 105 -13.26 -2.97 -12.38
N LEU A 106 -13.12 -3.21 -11.08
CA LEU A 106 -13.80 -4.33 -10.41
C LEU A 106 -15.33 -4.19 -10.44
N GLN A 107 -15.85 -2.97 -10.32
CA GLN A 107 -17.28 -2.67 -10.44
C GLN A 107 -17.75 -2.82 -11.89
N GLU A 108 -17.07 -2.17 -12.83
CA GLU A 108 -17.44 -2.16 -14.26
C GLU A 108 -17.44 -3.54 -14.90
N GLN A 109 -16.48 -4.39 -14.50
CA GLN A 109 -16.37 -5.77 -14.96
C GLN A 109 -17.37 -6.72 -14.26
N GLY A 110 -18.11 -6.25 -13.25
CA GLY A 110 -18.98 -7.09 -12.43
C GLY A 110 -18.22 -8.13 -11.59
N THR A 111 -16.90 -7.95 -11.39
CA THR A 111 -16.09 -8.86 -10.56
C THR A 111 -16.53 -8.77 -9.09
N ILE A 112 -16.85 -7.56 -8.63
CA ILE A 112 -17.47 -7.26 -7.34
C ILE A 112 -18.62 -6.30 -7.59
N ASP A 113 -19.80 -6.65 -7.09
CA ASP A 113 -20.92 -5.73 -7.00
C ASP A 113 -20.80 -4.94 -5.68
N PHE A 114 -20.21 -3.75 -5.73
CA PHE A 114 -20.02 -2.92 -4.55
C PHE A 114 -21.32 -2.28 -4.05
N GLU A 115 -22.37 -2.21 -4.87
CA GLU A 115 -23.66 -1.64 -4.48
C GLU A 115 -24.34 -2.49 -3.39
N THR A 116 -24.14 -3.81 -3.45
CA THR A 116 -24.71 -4.76 -2.50
C THR A 116 -23.72 -5.24 -1.44
N ALA A 117 -22.42 -5.19 -1.71
CA ALA A 117 -21.38 -5.66 -0.79
C ALA A 117 -21.23 -4.80 0.48
N LYS A 118 -20.96 -5.44 1.62
CA LYS A 118 -20.47 -4.76 2.84
C LYS A 118 -18.96 -4.69 2.82
N VAL A 119 -18.42 -3.48 2.76
CA VAL A 119 -16.97 -3.24 2.69
C VAL A 119 -16.45 -2.67 4.01
N PHE A 120 -15.39 -3.28 4.54
CA PHE A 120 -14.61 -2.73 5.63
C PHE A 120 -13.22 -2.32 5.15
N LEU A 121 -12.99 -1.01 5.01
CA LEU A 121 -11.70 -0.44 4.67
C LEU A 121 -10.91 -0.15 5.96
N VAL A 122 -9.83 -0.89 6.21
CA VAL A 122 -9.11 -0.83 7.50
C VAL A 122 -8.44 0.53 7.77
N CYS A 123 -8.00 1.25 6.73
CA CYS A 123 -7.39 2.57 6.85
C CYS A 123 -7.59 3.36 5.56
N ALA A 124 -8.50 4.33 5.56
CA ALA A 124 -8.78 5.18 4.42
C ALA A 124 -7.66 6.20 4.17
N THR A 125 -7.11 6.78 5.23
CA THR A 125 -6.11 7.86 5.12
C THR A 125 -4.78 7.40 4.49
N ASP A 126 -4.42 6.12 4.63
CA ASP A 126 -3.27 5.52 3.89
C ASP A 126 -3.64 5.07 2.47
N ARG A 127 -4.91 4.73 2.22
CA ARG A 127 -5.43 4.16 0.96
C ARG A 127 -6.50 5.07 0.35
N PHE A 128 -6.18 6.36 0.24
CA PHE A 128 -7.18 7.38 -0.04
C PHE A 128 -7.82 7.24 -1.43
N GLY A 129 -7.07 6.80 -2.45
CA GLY A 129 -7.62 6.53 -3.77
C GLY A 129 -8.70 5.44 -3.75
N MET A 130 -8.42 4.34 -3.03
CA MET A 130 -9.40 3.28 -2.77
C MET A 130 -10.61 3.79 -1.98
N ALA A 131 -10.36 4.59 -0.94
CA ALA A 131 -11.41 5.12 -0.07
C ALA A 131 -12.41 6.00 -0.82
N GLU A 132 -11.92 6.89 -1.69
CA GLU A 132 -12.74 7.77 -2.51
C GLU A 132 -13.56 6.98 -3.54
N ALA A 133 -12.94 6.01 -4.22
CA ALA A 133 -13.63 5.15 -5.18
C ALA A 133 -14.74 4.34 -4.51
N LEU A 134 -14.43 3.66 -3.40
CA LEU A 134 -15.41 2.87 -2.64
C LEU A 134 -16.55 3.75 -2.12
N ALA A 135 -16.29 4.98 -1.68
CA ALA A 135 -17.33 5.88 -1.21
C ALA A 135 -18.32 6.31 -2.31
N GLN A 136 -17.94 6.20 -3.59
CA GLN A 136 -18.81 6.51 -4.73
C GLN A 136 -19.73 5.34 -5.09
N VAL A 137 -19.25 4.09 -4.96
CA VAL A 137 -19.96 2.89 -5.45
C VAL A 137 -20.50 1.98 -4.35
N CYS A 138 -20.03 2.12 -3.10
CA CYS A 138 -20.38 1.22 -2.00
C CYS A 138 -21.20 1.94 -0.91
N PRO A 139 -22.53 1.75 -0.84
CA PRO A 139 -23.36 2.34 0.20
C PRO A 139 -23.11 1.74 1.59
N GLN A 140 -22.66 0.48 1.65
CA GLN A 140 -22.38 -0.24 2.90
C GLN A 140 -20.87 -0.25 3.22
N LEU A 141 -20.31 0.93 3.43
CA LEU A 141 -18.89 1.12 3.71
C LEU A 141 -18.63 1.47 5.19
N VAL A 142 -17.62 0.85 5.79
CA VAL A 142 -17.07 1.23 7.10
C VAL A 142 -15.57 1.49 6.96
N PHE A 143 -15.12 2.63 7.48
CA PHE A 143 -13.72 2.99 7.58
C PHE A 143 -13.20 2.75 8.99
N GLY A 144 -12.05 2.08 9.06
CA GLY A 144 -11.38 1.66 10.30
C GLY A 144 -10.42 2.69 10.89
N ASP A 145 -10.31 3.89 10.33
CA ASP A 145 -9.28 4.88 10.70
C ASP A 145 -9.24 5.18 12.20
N LEU A 146 -10.37 5.50 12.83
CA LEU A 146 -10.40 5.73 14.29
C LEU A 146 -10.09 4.46 15.09
N MET A 147 -10.48 3.30 14.57
CA MET A 147 -10.30 2.02 15.23
C MET A 147 -8.83 1.59 15.26
N PHE A 148 -8.12 1.72 14.13
CA PHE A 148 -6.74 1.25 14.02
C PHE A 148 -5.70 2.32 14.33
N ASN A 149 -5.93 3.57 13.94
CA ASN A 149 -4.95 4.65 14.10
C ASN A 149 -5.06 5.33 15.48
N VAL A 150 -6.29 5.40 16.04
CA VAL A 150 -6.52 6.06 17.35
C VAL A 150 -6.85 5.04 18.46
N GLY A 151 -7.47 3.91 18.12
CA GLY A 151 -7.89 2.89 19.08
C GLY A 151 -9.32 3.08 19.61
N LEU A 152 -10.12 3.95 18.98
CA LEU A 152 -11.50 4.21 19.39
C LEU A 152 -12.48 3.30 18.63
N PRO A 153 -13.46 2.66 19.30
CA PRO A 153 -14.40 1.71 18.71
C PRO A 153 -15.50 2.37 17.83
N ILE A 154 -15.18 3.48 17.16
CA ILE A 154 -16.15 4.33 16.45
C ILE A 154 -16.05 4.05 14.94
N PRO A 155 -17.09 3.46 14.31
CA PRO A 155 -17.12 3.25 12.87
C PRO A 155 -17.45 4.54 12.14
N LEU A 156 -16.62 4.90 11.17
CA LEU A 156 -16.93 5.96 10.20
C LEU A 156 -17.60 5.32 8.99
N ARG A 157 -18.74 5.85 8.55
CA ARG A 157 -19.54 5.26 7.45
C ARG A 157 -19.65 6.16 6.22
N THR A 158 -19.10 7.36 6.27
CA THR A 158 -19.19 8.33 5.18
C THR A 158 -17.85 8.99 4.96
N LEU A 159 -17.52 9.28 3.70
CA LEU A 159 -16.32 10.05 3.38
C LEU A 159 -16.35 11.44 4.01
N ARG A 160 -17.55 12.03 4.16
CA ARG A 160 -17.77 13.31 4.87
C ARG A 160 -17.22 13.29 6.30
N SER A 161 -17.41 12.18 7.03
CA SER A 161 -16.90 12.06 8.40
C SER A 161 -15.37 12.08 8.46
N ILE A 162 -14.69 11.46 7.49
CA ILE A 162 -13.23 11.50 7.39
C ILE A 162 -12.77 12.90 6.94
N ASN A 163 -13.48 13.53 5.99
CA ASN A 163 -13.17 14.89 5.54
C ASN A 163 -13.23 15.92 6.67
N LEU A 164 -14.04 15.68 7.70
CA LEU A 164 -14.07 16.53 8.91
C LEU A 164 -12.90 16.21 9.86
N LEU A 165 -12.61 14.93 10.08
CA LEU A 165 -11.66 14.49 11.10
C LEU A 165 -10.20 14.53 10.65
N ALA A 166 -9.91 14.14 9.40
CA ALA A 166 -8.56 14.02 8.88
C ALA A 166 -7.80 15.36 8.90
N PRO A 167 -8.37 16.51 8.49
CA PRO A 167 -7.65 17.79 8.57
C PRO A 167 -7.30 18.23 9.99
N LEU A 168 -8.01 17.73 11.01
CA LEU A 168 -7.71 18.00 12.42
C LEU A 168 -6.65 17.03 12.97
N ALA A 169 -6.78 15.74 12.65
CA ALA A 169 -5.91 14.70 13.18
C ALA A 169 -4.56 14.62 12.46
N LEU A 170 -4.53 14.69 11.13
CA LEU A 170 -3.32 14.47 10.32
C LEU A 170 -2.19 15.47 10.61
N PRO A 171 -2.42 16.78 10.85
CA PRO A 171 -1.34 17.71 11.24
C PRO A 171 -0.69 17.38 12.59
N LEU A 172 -1.45 16.77 13.51
CA LEU A 172 -0.95 16.33 14.82
C LEU A 172 -0.18 15.02 14.66
N LEU A 173 -0.77 14.04 13.95
CA LEU A 173 -0.13 12.77 13.64
C LEU A 173 1.19 12.97 12.88
N GLY A 174 1.23 13.92 11.94
CA GLY A 174 2.44 14.30 11.21
C GLY A 174 3.65 14.63 12.09
N ARG A 175 3.40 15.13 13.31
CA ARG A 175 4.41 15.58 14.27
C ARG A 175 4.72 14.58 15.37
N LEU A 176 3.96 13.49 15.48
CA LEU A 176 4.25 12.45 16.47
C LEU A 176 5.51 11.66 16.07
N PRO A 177 6.24 11.10 17.06
CA PRO A 177 7.35 10.22 16.76
C PRO A 177 6.91 9.08 15.85
N PHE A 178 7.64 8.86 14.75
CA PHE A 178 7.28 7.83 13.75
C PHE A 178 6.99 6.44 14.37
N LYS A 179 7.76 6.04 15.40
CA LYS A 179 7.63 4.76 16.11
C LYS A 179 6.28 4.56 16.82
N TRP A 180 5.50 5.63 17.03
CA TRP A 180 4.18 5.56 17.65
C TRP A 180 3.09 5.28 16.63
N ILE A 181 3.28 5.74 15.39
CA ILE A 181 2.32 5.61 14.30
C ILE A 181 2.51 4.27 13.59
N TYR A 182 3.77 3.87 13.38
CA TYR A 182 4.11 2.66 12.64
C TYR A 182 4.78 1.63 13.54
N PRO A 183 4.28 0.38 13.58
CA PRO A 183 4.96 -0.70 14.27
C PRO A 183 6.26 -1.02 13.50
N THR A 184 7.42 -0.91 14.16
CA THR A 184 8.73 -1.20 13.54
C THR A 184 9.30 -2.56 13.97
N GLY A 185 10.17 -3.11 13.12
CA GLY A 185 10.90 -4.36 13.38
C GLY A 185 9.99 -5.56 13.66
N LYS A 186 10.37 -6.39 14.65
CA LYS A 186 9.67 -7.62 15.05
C LYS A 186 8.22 -7.42 15.47
N LYS A 187 7.81 -6.19 15.80
CA LYS A 187 6.38 -5.91 16.10
C LYS A 187 5.50 -6.13 14.89
N GLN A 188 6.03 -6.06 13.65
CA GLN A 188 5.29 -6.29 12.39
C GLN A 188 4.86 -7.76 12.20
N GLU A 189 5.59 -8.71 12.78
CA GLU A 189 5.41 -10.16 12.53
C GLU A 189 4.32 -10.80 13.39
N LYS A 190 3.75 -10.07 14.37
CA LYS A 190 2.72 -10.59 15.27
C LYS A 190 1.32 -10.23 14.78
N THR A 191 0.48 -11.24 14.56
CA THR A 191 -0.97 -11.04 14.42
C THR A 191 -1.58 -10.75 15.80
N VAL A 192 -2.21 -9.57 15.93
CA VAL A 192 -2.94 -9.12 17.12
C VAL A 192 -4.36 -8.79 16.67
N PRO A 193 -5.30 -9.75 16.72
CA PRO A 193 -6.66 -9.53 16.24
C PRO A 193 -7.32 -8.31 16.90
N LYS A 194 -7.96 -7.45 16.11
CA LYS A 194 -8.70 -6.28 16.59
C LYS A 194 -9.99 -6.10 15.79
N TRP A 195 -11.01 -5.52 16.42
CA TRP A 195 -12.24 -5.09 15.74
C TRP A 195 -12.95 -6.20 14.96
N GLY A 196 -12.86 -7.45 15.44
CA GLY A 196 -13.36 -8.65 14.76
C GLY A 196 -14.84 -8.57 14.35
N LYS A 197 -15.66 -7.81 15.07
CA LYS A 197 -17.05 -7.50 14.70
C LYS A 197 -17.17 -6.95 13.27
N TYR A 198 -16.28 -6.06 12.84
CA TYR A 198 -16.33 -5.44 11.51
C TYR A 198 -15.76 -6.35 10.43
N TYR A 199 -14.73 -7.14 10.75
CA TYR A 199 -14.28 -8.22 9.87
C TYR A 199 -15.38 -9.26 9.62
N GLN A 200 -16.15 -9.61 10.65
CA GLN A 200 -17.27 -10.55 10.52
C GLN A 200 -18.43 -9.94 9.72
N TRP A 201 -18.78 -8.68 9.98
CA TRP A 201 -19.85 -7.97 9.28
C TRP A 201 -19.59 -7.78 7.78
N ALA A 202 -18.34 -7.58 7.38
CA ALA A 202 -17.97 -7.30 5.99
C ALA A 202 -17.91 -8.56 5.12
N ASP A 203 -18.38 -8.43 3.88
CA ASP A 203 -18.19 -9.43 2.82
C ASP A 203 -16.80 -9.27 2.17
N LEU A 204 -16.34 -8.02 2.09
CA LEU A 204 -15.05 -7.64 1.56
C LEU A 204 -14.27 -6.77 2.56
N ILE A 205 -13.01 -7.15 2.82
CA ILE A 205 -12.08 -6.35 3.63
C ILE A 205 -11.07 -5.70 2.69
N ALA A 206 -10.97 -4.39 2.76
CA ALA A 206 -10.12 -3.58 1.90
C ALA A 206 -8.99 -2.91 2.70
N GLY A 207 -7.83 -2.70 2.07
CA GLY A 207 -6.76 -1.85 2.59
C GLY A 207 -5.37 -2.47 2.54
N ASP A 208 -4.42 -1.90 3.29
CA ASP A 208 -3.02 -2.36 3.34
C ASP A 208 -2.88 -3.81 3.85
N ALA A 209 -2.15 -4.63 3.09
CA ALA A 209 -1.98 -6.06 3.39
C ALA A 209 -1.39 -6.30 4.79
N LEU A 210 -0.40 -5.50 5.19
CA LEU A 210 0.25 -5.64 6.49
C LEU A 210 -0.76 -5.34 7.61
N LEU A 211 -1.58 -4.29 7.48
CA LEU A 211 -2.60 -3.96 8.47
C LEU A 211 -3.71 -5.01 8.53
N VAL A 212 -4.19 -5.50 7.39
CA VAL A 212 -5.18 -6.58 7.30
C VAL A 212 -4.66 -7.85 7.98
N VAL A 213 -3.47 -8.33 7.59
CA VAL A 213 -2.84 -9.55 8.12
C VAL A 213 -2.52 -9.45 9.61
N ARG A 214 -2.13 -8.25 10.07
CA ARG A 214 -1.83 -8.00 11.49
C ARG A 214 -3.07 -8.11 12.35
N HIS A 215 -4.23 -7.64 11.90
CA HIS A 215 -5.41 -7.48 12.76
C HIS A 215 -6.57 -8.40 12.46
N MET A 216 -6.45 -9.25 11.45
CA MET A 216 -7.51 -10.19 11.11
C MET A 216 -7.79 -11.21 12.23
N PRO A 217 -9.06 -11.62 12.40
CA PRO A 217 -9.46 -12.70 13.29
C PRO A 217 -8.91 -14.07 12.86
N LYS A 218 -9.22 -15.11 13.65
CA LYS A 218 -8.81 -16.50 13.36
C LYS A 218 -9.49 -17.10 12.12
N SER A 219 -10.67 -16.60 11.74
CA SER A 219 -11.40 -17.05 10.56
C SER A 219 -11.92 -15.84 9.76
N LEU A 220 -11.75 -15.92 8.46
CA LEU A 220 -12.27 -15.03 7.42
C LEU A 220 -12.97 -15.86 6.33
N GLU A 221 -13.62 -16.95 6.74
CA GLU A 221 -14.25 -17.92 5.85
C GLU A 221 -15.19 -17.26 4.84
N GLY A 222 -14.99 -17.57 3.56
CA GLY A 222 -15.82 -17.09 2.46
C GLY A 222 -15.56 -15.64 2.04
N LYS A 223 -14.74 -14.88 2.77
CA LYS A 223 -14.57 -13.44 2.56
C LYS A 223 -13.64 -13.11 1.39
N THR A 224 -13.80 -11.91 0.86
CA THR A 224 -12.90 -11.32 -0.14
C THR A 224 -11.93 -10.34 0.53
N ILE A 225 -10.66 -10.38 0.15
CA ILE A 225 -9.66 -9.37 0.53
C ILE A 225 -9.30 -8.57 -0.72
N LEU A 226 -9.46 -7.24 -0.66
CA LEU A 226 -8.95 -6.30 -1.65
C LEU A 226 -7.77 -5.54 -1.05
N THR A 227 -6.57 -5.78 -1.56
CA THR A 227 -5.35 -5.23 -0.97
C THR A 227 -4.33 -4.87 -2.04
N ASN A 228 -3.15 -4.44 -1.62
CA ASN A 228 -2.04 -4.07 -2.46
C ASN A 228 -1.09 -5.26 -2.65
N THR A 229 0.21 -5.04 -2.41
CA THR A 229 1.28 -6.03 -2.50
C THR A 229 1.16 -7.09 -1.40
N THR A 230 1.17 -8.36 -1.78
CA THR A 230 1.24 -9.50 -0.86
C THR A 230 2.50 -10.34 -1.12
N THR A 231 2.99 -11.00 -0.08
CA THR A 231 3.98 -12.07 -0.20
C THR A 231 3.28 -13.43 -0.25
N GLU A 232 3.96 -14.49 -0.71
CA GLU A 232 3.38 -15.83 -0.66
C GLU A 232 3.07 -16.29 0.77
N ALA A 233 3.83 -15.83 1.77
CA ALA A 233 3.51 -16.09 3.18
C ALA A 233 2.18 -15.42 3.59
N ASP A 234 1.90 -14.20 3.13
CA ASP A 234 0.62 -13.53 3.37
C ASP A 234 -0.52 -14.33 2.71
N VAL A 235 -0.32 -14.81 1.48
CA VAL A 235 -1.31 -15.60 0.74
C VAL A 235 -1.63 -16.91 1.47
N GLU A 236 -0.61 -17.66 1.92
CA GLU A 236 -0.84 -18.88 2.70
C GLU A 236 -1.56 -18.59 4.01
N HIS A 237 -1.21 -17.50 4.68
CA HIS A 237 -1.81 -17.11 5.95
C HIS A 237 -3.26 -16.63 5.82
N LEU A 238 -3.62 -16.04 4.68
CA LEU A 238 -5.01 -15.73 4.30
C LEU A 238 -5.78 -17.00 3.92
N ARG A 239 -5.17 -17.89 3.13
CA ARG A 239 -5.77 -19.19 2.76
C ARG A 239 -6.11 -20.01 3.99
N GLY A 240 -5.18 -20.13 4.94
CA GLY A 240 -5.36 -20.86 6.19
C GLY A 240 -6.46 -20.30 7.10
N ARG A 241 -6.93 -19.07 6.85
CA ARG A 241 -8.09 -18.46 7.54
C ARG A 241 -9.40 -18.60 6.77
N GLY A 242 -9.40 -19.30 5.65
CA GLY A 242 -10.61 -19.52 4.84
C GLY A 242 -11.00 -18.36 3.93
N VAL A 243 -10.11 -17.38 3.70
CA VAL A 243 -10.35 -16.32 2.70
C VAL A 243 -10.65 -16.98 1.36
N ARG A 244 -11.77 -16.64 0.73
CA ARG A 244 -12.16 -17.21 -0.58
C ARG A 244 -11.36 -16.58 -1.71
N ARG A 245 -11.32 -15.26 -1.72
CA ARG A 245 -10.83 -14.47 -2.86
C ARG A 245 -9.84 -13.42 -2.37
N LEU A 246 -8.69 -13.35 -3.01
CA LEU A 246 -7.69 -12.30 -2.83
C LEU A 246 -7.58 -11.49 -4.12
N ILE A 247 -7.78 -10.18 -4.02
CA ILE A 247 -7.61 -9.23 -5.11
C ILE A 247 -6.46 -8.31 -4.75
N THR A 248 -5.45 -8.20 -5.63
CA THR A 248 -4.32 -7.30 -5.44
C THR A 248 -4.29 -6.19 -6.49
N THR A 249 -4.11 -4.94 -6.05
CA THR A 249 -4.07 -3.77 -6.93
C THR A 249 -2.68 -3.49 -7.51
N THR A 250 -1.61 -3.96 -6.87
CA THR A 250 -0.25 -3.66 -7.34
C THR A 250 0.13 -4.55 -8.54
N PRO A 251 0.64 -3.96 -9.65
CA PRO A 251 1.19 -4.73 -10.77
C PRO A 251 2.24 -5.76 -10.36
N VAL A 252 2.17 -6.93 -10.99
CA VAL A 252 3.22 -7.95 -10.93
C VAL A 252 4.26 -7.61 -11.98
N VAL A 253 5.52 -7.48 -11.57
CA VAL A 253 6.64 -7.14 -12.45
C VAL A 253 7.63 -8.29 -12.46
N ALA A 254 7.95 -8.82 -13.64
CA ALA A 254 8.82 -9.99 -13.80
C ALA A 254 8.43 -11.18 -12.89
N GLY A 255 7.13 -11.47 -12.80
CA GLY A 255 6.58 -12.54 -11.95
C GLY A 255 6.64 -12.27 -10.45
N ARG A 256 7.00 -11.05 -10.02
CA ARG A 256 7.15 -10.68 -8.60
C ARG A 256 6.26 -9.50 -8.23
N SER A 257 5.69 -9.53 -7.04
CA SER A 257 5.01 -8.36 -6.46
C SER A 257 6.02 -7.49 -5.73
N PHE A 258 6.13 -6.23 -6.11
CA PHE A 258 6.95 -5.22 -5.44
C PHE A 258 6.07 -4.28 -4.62
N GLY A 259 6.65 -3.63 -3.62
CA GLY A 259 5.95 -2.57 -2.87
C GLY A 259 5.59 -1.42 -3.80
N THR A 260 4.50 -0.72 -3.50
CA THR A 260 4.04 0.45 -4.27
C THR A 260 5.10 1.54 -4.37
N ASN A 261 5.96 1.67 -3.36
CA ASN A 261 7.09 2.61 -3.36
C ASN A 261 8.14 2.27 -4.43
N VAL A 262 8.53 0.99 -4.54
CA VAL A 262 9.49 0.51 -5.55
C VAL A 262 8.91 0.66 -6.95
N LEU A 263 7.65 0.28 -7.12
CA LEU A 263 6.97 0.39 -8.41
C LEU A 263 6.82 1.86 -8.85
N GLN A 264 6.49 2.77 -7.91
CA GLN A 264 6.48 4.19 -8.22
C GLN A 264 7.88 4.66 -8.63
N GLY A 265 8.94 4.17 -7.99
CA GLY A 265 10.33 4.47 -8.37
C GLY A 265 10.64 4.05 -9.81
N ILE A 266 10.18 2.86 -10.23
CA ILE A 266 10.26 2.41 -11.63
C ILE A 266 9.53 3.39 -12.56
N PHE A 267 8.29 3.75 -12.23
CA PHE A 267 7.47 4.60 -13.10
C PHE A 267 8.06 6.00 -13.23
N VAL A 268 8.52 6.60 -12.13
CA VAL A 268 9.23 7.90 -12.15
C VAL A 268 10.48 7.83 -13.02
N THR A 269 11.25 6.74 -12.91
CA THR A 269 12.46 6.53 -13.72
C THR A 269 12.14 6.42 -15.21
N LEU A 270 11.11 5.65 -15.57
CA LEU A 270 10.65 5.49 -16.96
C LEU A 270 10.10 6.79 -17.55
N LEU A 271 9.42 7.61 -16.74
CA LEU A 271 8.90 8.91 -17.16
C LEU A 271 10.00 9.96 -17.32
N GLY A 272 11.13 9.82 -16.62
CA GLY A 272 12.24 10.77 -16.67
C GLY A 272 11.89 12.16 -16.16
N ARG A 273 10.83 12.29 -15.35
CA ARG A 273 10.33 13.55 -14.76
C ARG A 273 10.44 13.51 -13.25
N ARG A 274 10.38 14.68 -12.62
CA ARG A 274 10.37 14.79 -11.15
C ARG A 274 9.00 14.31 -10.61
N PRO A 275 8.94 13.65 -9.44
CA PRO A 275 7.69 13.14 -8.87
C PRO A 275 6.56 14.17 -8.74
N GLU A 276 6.90 15.43 -8.48
CA GLU A 276 5.97 16.56 -8.37
C GLU A 276 5.29 16.94 -9.70
N ASP A 277 5.88 16.57 -10.84
CA ASP A 277 5.39 16.87 -12.19
C ASP A 277 4.64 15.67 -12.82
N ILE A 278 4.39 14.62 -12.03
CA ILE A 278 3.76 13.38 -12.49
C ILE A 278 2.35 13.25 -11.89
N GLY A 279 1.34 13.29 -12.75
CA GLY A 279 -0.06 13.14 -12.40
C GLY A 279 -0.53 11.68 -12.35
N PRO A 280 -1.73 11.41 -11.81
CA PRO A 280 -2.34 10.07 -11.80
C PRO A 280 -2.44 9.45 -13.20
N GLU A 281 -2.80 10.23 -14.21
CA GLU A 281 -2.95 9.82 -15.60
C GLU A 281 -1.65 9.26 -16.19
N ASP A 282 -0.51 9.85 -15.83
CA ASP A 282 0.81 9.38 -16.28
C ASP A 282 1.15 8.00 -15.72
N TYR A 283 0.87 7.79 -14.42
CA TYR A 283 1.06 6.50 -13.79
C TYR A 283 0.12 5.44 -14.38
N LEU A 284 -1.13 5.84 -14.67
CA LEU A 284 -2.13 4.94 -15.24
C LEU A 284 -1.77 4.53 -16.67
N GLU A 285 -1.29 5.46 -17.50
CA GLU A 285 -0.83 5.15 -18.86
C GLU A 285 0.31 4.11 -18.85
N LEU A 286 1.31 4.28 -17.99
CA LEU A 286 2.38 3.29 -17.83
C LEU A 286 1.87 1.94 -17.34
N ALA A 287 0.95 1.93 -16.37
CA ALA A 287 0.33 0.69 -15.92
C ALA A 287 -0.41 -0.03 -17.06
N HIS A 288 -1.17 0.70 -17.89
CA HIS A 288 -1.85 0.13 -19.05
C HIS A 288 -0.86 -0.41 -20.11
N ARG A 289 0.25 0.28 -20.37
CA ARG A 289 1.32 -0.21 -21.26
C ARG A 289 1.96 -1.50 -20.74
N MET A 290 1.96 -1.71 -19.43
CA MET A 290 2.40 -2.96 -18.80
C MET A 290 1.31 -4.05 -18.78
N GLY A 291 0.12 -3.79 -19.34
CA GLY A 291 -1.02 -4.70 -19.32
C GLY A 291 -1.60 -4.90 -17.91
N TRP A 292 -1.46 -3.90 -17.03
CA TRP A 292 -1.92 -4.01 -15.66
C TRP A 292 -3.46 -4.12 -15.57
N GLN A 293 -3.90 -5.04 -14.72
CA GLN A 293 -5.26 -5.13 -14.18
C GLN A 293 -5.18 -5.64 -12.72
N PRO A 294 -6.21 -5.41 -11.89
CA PRO A 294 -6.32 -6.04 -10.58
C PRO A 294 -6.21 -7.56 -10.70
N THR A 295 -5.32 -8.19 -9.94
CA THR A 295 -5.11 -9.64 -10.01
C THR A 295 -6.07 -10.35 -9.08
N LEU A 296 -6.85 -11.28 -9.62
CA LEU A 296 -7.80 -12.11 -8.89
C LEU A 296 -7.19 -13.49 -8.59
N ARG A 297 -7.16 -13.90 -7.31
CA ARG A 297 -6.77 -15.24 -6.86
C ARG A 297 -7.90 -15.86 -6.06
N ASP A 298 -8.43 -17.00 -6.51
CA ASP A 298 -9.21 -17.88 -5.64
C ASP A 298 -8.24 -18.65 -4.75
N LEU A 299 -8.40 -18.55 -3.44
CA LEU A 299 -7.50 -19.17 -2.47
C LEU A 299 -7.99 -20.55 -2.01
N GLN A 300 -9.26 -20.90 -2.26
CA GLN A 300 -9.89 -22.13 -1.79
C GLN A 300 -10.16 -23.13 -2.92
N SER A 301 -10.06 -22.71 -4.18
CA SER A 301 -10.02 -23.64 -5.31
C SER A 301 -8.86 -24.62 -5.10
N ARG A 302 -9.17 -25.92 -5.05
CA ARG A 302 -8.13 -26.96 -5.05
C ARG A 302 -7.23 -26.70 -6.26
N LYS A 303 -5.90 -26.76 -6.09
CA LYS A 303 -4.97 -26.87 -7.22
C LYS A 303 -5.53 -27.98 -8.12
N SER A 304 -6.06 -27.63 -9.28
CA SER A 304 -6.33 -28.60 -10.33
C SER A 304 -4.97 -29.20 -10.69
N GLU A 305 -4.79 -30.47 -10.33
CA GLU A 305 -3.97 -31.46 -11.04
C GLU A 305 -2.65 -30.93 -11.60
N ALA A 306 -1.59 -31.03 -10.80
CA ALA A 306 -0.48 -31.87 -11.21
C ALA A 306 -0.96 -33.16 -11.88
N LEU A 307 -1.21 -33.13 -13.20
CA LEU A 307 -1.18 -34.26 -14.13
C LEU A 307 -1.51 -33.78 -15.55
N ASN A 308 -0.45 -33.46 -16.31
CA ASN A 308 -0.11 -34.05 -17.61
C ASN A 308 1.23 -33.48 -18.09
#